data_AF-A0A7V2WQ63-F1
#
_entry.id   AF-A0A7V2WQ63-F1
#
_cell.length_a   1.000
_cell.length_b   1.000
_cell.length_c   1.000
_cell.angle_alpha   90.00
_cell.angle_beta   90.00
_cell.angle_gamma   90.00
#
_symmetry.space_group_name_H-M   'P 1'
#
loop_
_entity.id
_entity.type
_entity.pdbx_description
1 polymer ?
#
loop_
_entity_poly.entity_id
_entity_poly.type
_entity_poly.pdbx_seq_one_letter_code
_entity_poly.pdbx_strand_id
1 'polypeptide(L)'
;MTIDELKQKGLIILECISGSRAYGLATENSDTDIKGVFLLPKNEFYGLDYTPQVSNSTNDIVYYEFNRYMELLALNNPNILELLNTPKAAVLYKHPFLDAINSELILSKLCKNTFGKFALSQIKKARGLKKKIINPMAKERKSVLSFCYVNYNGSSIALNKFLKISQFKQENCGLINIAHMKNMYGLYHAENMAYKGIIKNKQASTIRLSSIPKGAKQVALLYFNKDGYSKYCKDYKEYWQWVENRNEQRYENTQTHGKNYDAKNMMHTFRLLQMAIEIAQEKKVNVRRPNRDFLLKVKAGKYQYQELLSKAQSIQQEMEQAFATSDLANTPDKDKINELTYKIRERFYSQVI
;
A
#
# COMPACT_ATOMS: atom_id res chain seq x y z
N MET A 1 -2.24 9.33 -23.15
CA MET A 1 -2.25 7.95 -23.66
C MET A 1 -3.09 7.05 -22.77
N THR A 2 -4.11 6.39 -23.32
CA THR A 2 -4.98 5.41 -22.63
C THR A 2 -4.81 4.00 -23.23
N ILE A 3 -5.33 2.97 -22.56
CA ILE A 3 -5.27 1.59 -23.08
C ILE A 3 -6.01 1.46 -24.42
N ASP A 4 -7.14 2.14 -24.55
CA ASP A 4 -7.93 2.11 -25.79
C ASP A 4 -7.15 2.76 -26.95
N GLU A 5 -6.45 3.87 -26.68
CA GLU A 5 -5.56 4.49 -27.66
C GLU A 5 -4.41 3.58 -28.06
N LEU A 6 -3.81 2.83 -27.12
CA LEU A 6 -2.75 1.85 -27.43
C LEU A 6 -3.26 0.76 -28.39
N LYS A 7 -4.47 0.24 -28.15
CA LYS A 7 -5.10 -0.80 -28.97
C LYS A 7 -5.48 -0.26 -30.36
N GLN A 8 -6.15 0.88 -30.41
CA GLN A 8 -6.59 1.51 -31.66
C GLN A 8 -5.42 1.87 -32.58
N LYS A 9 -4.31 2.36 -32.01
CA LYS A 9 -3.11 2.73 -32.76
C LYS A 9 -2.15 1.54 -33.01
N GLY A 10 -2.46 0.34 -32.55
CA GLY A 10 -1.60 -0.84 -32.73
C GLY A 10 -0.22 -0.73 -32.06
N LEU A 11 -0.13 -0.04 -30.93
CA LEU A 11 1.15 0.28 -30.26
C LEU A 11 1.65 -0.82 -29.31
N ILE A 12 0.84 -1.85 -29.05
CA ILE A 12 1.17 -2.95 -28.13
C ILE A 12 2.14 -3.90 -28.85
N ILE A 13 3.33 -4.09 -28.27
CA ILE A 13 4.38 -4.98 -28.81
C ILE A 13 4.54 -6.28 -28.00
N LEU A 14 3.96 -6.34 -26.79
CA LEU A 14 3.85 -7.54 -25.95
C LEU A 14 2.55 -7.47 -25.14
N GLU A 15 1.84 -8.58 -25.03
CA GLU A 15 0.66 -8.72 -24.19
C GLU A 15 0.59 -10.13 -23.59
N CYS A 16 0.46 -10.19 -22.26
CA CYS A 16 0.51 -11.43 -21.50
C CYS A 16 -0.58 -11.45 -20.43
N ILE A 17 -1.18 -12.62 -20.23
CA ILE A 17 -1.88 -12.93 -18.98
C ILE A 17 -0.84 -13.01 -17.87
N SER A 18 -1.07 -12.31 -16.77
CA SER A 18 -0.18 -12.28 -15.61
C SER A 18 -0.88 -12.76 -14.34
N GLY A 19 -0.25 -12.54 -13.18
CA GLY A 19 -0.87 -12.80 -11.89
C GLY A 19 -1.20 -14.28 -11.64
N SER A 20 -2.30 -14.53 -10.92
CA SER A 20 -2.60 -15.87 -10.40
C SER A 20 -2.76 -16.92 -11.49
N ARG A 21 -3.23 -16.53 -12.68
CA ARG A 21 -3.39 -17.43 -13.84
C ARG A 21 -2.03 -17.85 -14.40
N ALA A 22 -1.12 -16.90 -14.63
CA ALA A 22 0.24 -17.20 -15.09
C ALA A 22 1.01 -18.07 -14.07
N TYR A 23 0.80 -17.83 -12.78
CA TYR A 23 1.42 -18.60 -11.71
C TYR A 23 0.85 -20.02 -11.54
N GLY A 24 -0.29 -20.35 -12.17
CA GLY A 24 -1.02 -21.59 -11.92
C GLY A 24 -1.73 -21.63 -10.56
N LEU A 25 -1.97 -20.47 -9.94
CA LEU A 25 -2.59 -20.28 -8.62
C LEU A 25 -4.04 -19.76 -8.72
N ALA A 26 -4.60 -19.72 -9.92
CA ALA A 26 -5.97 -19.27 -10.13
C ALA A 26 -6.98 -20.22 -9.48
N THR A 27 -8.05 -19.62 -8.95
CA THR A 27 -9.26 -20.26 -8.42
C THR A 27 -10.46 -19.77 -9.23
N GLU A 28 -11.67 -20.31 -9.01
CA GLU A 28 -12.87 -19.87 -9.73
C GLU A 28 -13.13 -18.36 -9.62
N ASN A 29 -12.83 -17.77 -8.46
CA ASN A 29 -12.97 -16.34 -8.20
C ASN A 29 -11.73 -15.50 -8.59
N SER A 30 -10.79 -16.06 -9.35
CA SER A 30 -9.59 -15.32 -9.75
C SER A 30 -9.87 -14.38 -10.92
N ASP A 31 -9.48 -13.12 -10.73
CA ASP A 31 -9.34 -12.12 -11.77
C ASP A 31 -8.33 -12.52 -12.84
N THR A 32 -8.42 -11.85 -13.99
CA THR A 32 -7.43 -11.96 -15.08
C THR A 32 -6.64 -10.67 -15.13
N ASP A 33 -5.40 -10.74 -14.67
CA ASP A 33 -4.44 -9.65 -14.82
C ASP A 33 -3.81 -9.69 -16.22
N ILE A 34 -3.66 -8.54 -16.86
CA ILE A 34 -2.93 -8.37 -18.12
C ILE A 34 -1.74 -7.45 -17.89
N LYS A 35 -0.57 -7.89 -18.35
CA LYS A 35 0.61 -7.04 -18.42
C LYS A 35 1.19 -7.06 -19.81
N GLY A 36 1.69 -5.93 -20.26
CA GLY A 36 2.24 -5.81 -21.61
C GLY A 36 3.29 -4.73 -21.75
N VAL A 37 3.78 -4.60 -22.97
CA VAL A 37 4.73 -3.58 -23.38
C VAL A 37 4.17 -2.89 -24.61
N PHE A 38 4.24 -1.56 -24.63
CA PHE A 38 3.90 -0.76 -25.79
C PHE A 38 5.09 0.06 -26.26
N LEU A 39 5.09 0.41 -27.54
CA LEU A 39 6.09 1.29 -28.13
C LEU A 39 5.47 2.66 -28.38
N LEU A 40 6.04 3.72 -27.79
CA LEU A 40 5.63 5.07 -28.16
C LEU A 40 5.95 5.37 -29.63
N PRO A 41 5.07 6.09 -30.36
CA PRO A 41 5.39 6.64 -31.67
C PRO A 41 6.65 7.50 -31.64
N LYS A 42 7.40 7.52 -32.75
CA LYS A 42 8.70 8.19 -32.85
C LYS A 42 8.64 9.66 -32.45
N ASN A 43 7.65 10.40 -32.96
CA ASN A 43 7.43 11.81 -32.65
C ASN A 43 7.08 12.07 -31.18
N GLU A 44 6.31 11.17 -30.55
CA GLU A 44 5.97 11.27 -29.12
C GLU A 44 7.18 10.94 -28.24
N PHE A 45 7.95 9.90 -28.58
CA PHE A 45 9.13 9.50 -27.80
C PHE A 45 10.24 10.56 -27.80
N TYR A 46 10.47 11.25 -28.93
CA TYR A 46 11.43 12.36 -29.01
C TYR A 46 10.83 13.72 -28.62
N GLY A 47 9.53 13.77 -28.35
CA GLY A 47 8.83 14.96 -27.91
C GLY A 47 9.09 15.29 -26.43
N LEU A 48 8.42 16.34 -25.95
CA LEU A 48 8.55 16.78 -24.55
C LEU A 48 7.77 15.88 -23.57
N ASP A 49 6.74 15.20 -24.06
CA ASP A 49 5.84 14.40 -23.25
C ASP A 49 6.19 12.91 -23.35
N TYR A 50 6.64 12.31 -22.24
CA TYR A 50 6.94 10.89 -22.16
C TYR A 50 5.91 10.16 -21.28
N THR A 51 5.25 9.14 -21.84
CA THR A 51 4.35 8.26 -21.09
C THR A 51 5.06 6.94 -20.77
N PRO A 52 5.57 6.72 -19.54
CA PRO A 52 6.31 5.50 -19.19
C PRO A 52 5.43 4.27 -18.96
N GLN A 53 4.15 4.47 -18.66
CA GLN A 53 3.24 3.40 -18.26
C GLN A 53 1.79 3.86 -18.44
N VAL A 54 0.93 2.94 -18.83
CA VAL A 54 -0.54 3.13 -18.88
C VAL A 54 -1.20 1.99 -18.10
N SER A 55 -2.19 2.30 -17.26
CA SER A 55 -2.97 1.29 -16.54
C SER A 55 -4.46 1.62 -16.52
N ASN A 56 -5.30 0.61 -16.32
CA ASN A 56 -6.72 0.81 -16.03
C ASN A 56 -6.92 1.26 -14.57
N SER A 57 -8.15 1.66 -14.21
CA SER A 57 -8.47 2.17 -12.87
C SER A 57 -8.20 1.17 -11.74
N THR A 58 -8.34 -0.13 -12.00
CA THR A 58 -8.09 -1.20 -11.02
C THR A 58 -6.63 -1.66 -10.98
N ASN A 59 -5.82 -1.26 -11.95
CA ASN A 59 -4.45 -1.74 -12.21
C ASN A 59 -4.31 -3.24 -12.50
N ASP A 60 -5.40 -3.89 -12.93
CA ASP A 60 -5.37 -5.28 -13.40
C ASP A 60 -4.82 -5.36 -14.83
N ILE A 61 -4.90 -4.27 -15.59
CA ILE A 61 -4.33 -4.14 -16.94
C ILE A 61 -3.27 -3.05 -16.91
N VAL A 62 -2.01 -3.42 -17.18
CA VAL A 62 -0.86 -2.50 -17.14
C VAL A 62 0.05 -2.71 -18.34
N TYR A 63 0.33 -1.65 -19.08
CA TYR A 63 1.34 -1.65 -20.14
C TYR A 63 2.50 -0.73 -19.78
N TYR A 64 3.72 -1.21 -19.97
CA TYR A 64 4.94 -0.44 -19.78
C TYR A 64 5.44 0.04 -21.13
N GLU A 65 5.89 1.28 -21.22
CA GLU A 65 6.59 1.75 -22.41
C GLU A 65 7.88 0.95 -22.59
N PHE A 66 8.29 0.66 -23.81
CA PHE A 66 9.44 -0.20 -24.09
C PHE A 66 10.74 0.22 -23.37
N ASN A 67 11.06 1.52 -23.29
CA ASN A 67 12.19 2.04 -22.53
C ASN A 67 12.03 1.79 -21.03
N ARG A 68 10.82 2.02 -20.48
CA ARG A 68 10.51 1.72 -19.07
C ARG A 68 10.62 0.22 -18.76
N TYR A 69 10.19 -0.63 -19.68
CA TYR A 69 10.34 -2.08 -19.57
C TYR A 69 11.81 -2.48 -19.48
N MET A 70 12.65 -1.98 -20.38
CA MET A 70 14.10 -2.27 -20.39
C MET A 70 14.82 -1.71 -19.16
N GLU A 71 14.47 -0.50 -18.71
CA GLU A 71 14.98 0.08 -17.46
C GLU A 71 14.69 -0.83 -16.26
N LEU A 72 13.45 -1.32 -16.13
CA LEU A 72 13.04 -2.18 -15.02
C LEU A 72 13.68 -3.58 -15.09
N LEU A 73 13.97 -4.08 -16.29
CA LEU A 73 14.78 -5.30 -16.46
C LEU A 73 16.21 -5.10 -15.94
N ALA A 74 16.86 -3.98 -16.28
CA ALA A 74 18.20 -3.63 -15.78
C ALA A 74 18.25 -3.46 -14.26
N LEU A 75 17.11 -3.17 -13.64
CA LEU A 75 16.95 -3.13 -12.18
C LEU A 75 16.51 -4.46 -11.56
N ASN A 76 16.40 -5.53 -12.35
CA ASN A 76 15.89 -6.85 -11.93
C ASN A 76 14.56 -6.75 -11.16
N ASN A 77 13.64 -5.93 -11.65
CA ASN A 77 12.32 -5.77 -11.05
C ASN A 77 11.53 -7.10 -11.13
N PRO A 78 11.03 -7.66 -10.01
CA PRO A 78 10.35 -8.96 -10.02
C PRO A 78 9.17 -9.04 -10.98
N ASN A 79 8.34 -7.99 -11.05
CA ASN A 79 7.15 -7.99 -11.90
C ASN A 79 7.51 -8.02 -13.39
N ILE A 80 8.63 -7.40 -13.76
CA ILE A 80 9.05 -7.30 -15.16
C ILE A 80 9.86 -8.52 -15.58
N LEU A 81 10.65 -9.09 -14.66
CA LEU A 81 11.28 -10.40 -14.86
C LEU A 81 10.24 -11.51 -15.02
N GLU A 82 9.15 -11.46 -14.25
CA GLU A 82 7.98 -12.34 -14.46
C GLU A 82 7.35 -12.15 -15.84
N LEU A 83 7.17 -10.89 -16.28
CA LEU A 83 6.61 -10.59 -17.60
C LEU A 83 7.50 -11.13 -18.73
N LEU A 84 8.82 -10.90 -18.66
CA LEU A 84 9.80 -11.43 -19.61
C LEU A 84 9.74 -12.97 -19.72
N ASN A 85 9.50 -13.64 -18.59
CA ASN A 85 9.49 -15.11 -18.49
C ASN A 85 8.07 -15.68 -18.43
N THR A 86 7.09 -14.95 -18.96
CA THR A 86 5.70 -15.42 -19.02
C THR A 86 5.64 -16.76 -19.77
N PRO A 87 4.96 -17.81 -19.22
CA PRO A 87 4.81 -19.08 -19.92
C PRO A 87 4.13 -18.90 -21.26
N LYS A 88 4.53 -19.65 -22.30
CA LYS A 88 3.97 -19.53 -23.67
C LYS A 88 2.44 -19.56 -23.71
N ALA A 89 1.80 -20.42 -22.91
CA ALA A 89 0.35 -20.54 -22.83
C ALA A 89 -0.37 -19.30 -22.24
N ALA A 90 0.38 -18.36 -21.66
CA ALA A 90 -0.11 -17.11 -21.10
C ALA A 90 0.34 -15.88 -21.91
N VAL A 91 1.03 -16.06 -23.04
CA VAL A 91 1.38 -14.98 -23.97
C VAL A 91 0.22 -14.84 -24.97
N LEU A 92 -0.40 -13.65 -25.01
CA LEU A 92 -1.48 -13.33 -25.95
C LEU A 92 -0.90 -12.79 -27.27
N TYR A 93 0.12 -11.96 -27.16
CA TYR A 93 0.82 -11.38 -28.30
C TYR A 93 2.28 -11.09 -27.93
N LYS A 94 3.22 -11.33 -28.85
CA LYS A 94 4.64 -10.96 -28.71
C LYS A 94 5.21 -10.65 -30.08
N HIS A 95 5.71 -9.43 -30.26
CA HIS A 95 6.41 -9.08 -31.50
C HIS A 95 7.76 -9.82 -31.59
N PRO A 96 8.15 -10.39 -32.75
CA PRO A 96 9.38 -11.20 -32.90
C PRO A 96 10.67 -10.45 -32.53
N PHE A 97 10.72 -9.13 -32.68
CA PHE A 97 11.88 -8.33 -32.26
C PHE A 97 12.22 -8.46 -30.77
N LEU A 98 11.24 -8.81 -29.94
CA LEU A 98 11.45 -9.02 -28.50
C LEU A 98 12.12 -10.36 -28.18
N ASP A 99 12.30 -11.26 -29.15
CA ASP A 99 13.05 -12.52 -28.95
C ASP A 99 14.55 -12.29 -28.71
N ALA A 100 15.06 -11.11 -29.08
CA ALA A 100 16.43 -10.71 -28.76
C ALA A 100 16.65 -10.44 -27.26
N ILE A 101 15.57 -10.26 -26.47
CA ILE A 101 15.64 -10.02 -25.03
C ILE A 101 15.52 -11.37 -24.33
N ASN A 102 16.63 -11.85 -23.76
CA ASN A 102 16.67 -13.11 -23.04
C ASN A 102 17.04 -12.92 -21.56
N SER A 103 16.68 -13.88 -20.72
CA SER A 103 16.90 -13.80 -19.27
C SER A 103 18.37 -13.88 -18.87
N GLU A 104 19.22 -14.54 -19.66
CA GLU A 104 20.66 -14.68 -19.38
C GLU A 104 21.38 -13.33 -19.40
N LEU A 105 20.99 -12.43 -20.30
CA LEU A 105 21.50 -11.05 -20.37
C LEU A 105 21.03 -10.18 -19.20
N ILE A 106 19.92 -10.53 -18.56
CA ILE A 106 19.25 -9.69 -17.57
C ILE A 106 19.48 -10.15 -16.14
N LEU A 107 19.47 -11.45 -15.86
CA LEU A 107 19.51 -11.97 -14.50
C LEU A 107 20.87 -11.71 -13.82
N SER A 108 20.81 -11.34 -12.54
CA SER A 108 22.00 -11.05 -11.74
C SER A 108 21.74 -11.29 -10.25
N LYS A 109 22.79 -11.24 -9.43
CA LYS A 109 22.69 -11.30 -7.96
C LYS A 109 21.87 -10.15 -7.36
N LEU A 110 21.57 -9.09 -8.13
CA LEU A 110 20.64 -8.04 -7.73
C LEU A 110 19.24 -8.61 -7.40
N CYS A 111 18.84 -9.74 -8.01
CA CYS A 111 17.60 -10.45 -7.72
C CYS A 111 17.43 -10.79 -6.22
N LYS A 112 18.54 -11.10 -5.51
CA LYS A 112 18.54 -11.30 -4.05
C LYS A 112 17.84 -10.15 -3.33
N ASN A 113 18.26 -8.94 -3.69
CA ASN A 113 17.78 -7.72 -3.05
C ASN A 113 16.39 -7.35 -3.53
N THR A 114 16.10 -7.48 -4.83
CA THR A 114 14.82 -7.03 -5.38
C THR A 114 13.68 -7.95 -4.97
N PHE A 115 13.84 -9.27 -5.07
CA PHE A 115 12.85 -10.25 -4.60
C PHE A 115 12.78 -10.27 -3.06
N GLY A 116 13.92 -10.26 -2.37
CA GLY A 116 13.98 -10.24 -0.90
C GLY A 116 13.31 -9.01 -0.27
N LYS A 117 13.63 -7.79 -0.75
CA LYS A 117 12.95 -6.56 -0.28
C LYS A 117 11.46 -6.59 -0.57
N PHE A 118 11.04 -7.14 -1.71
CA PHE A 118 9.63 -7.27 -2.05
C PHE A 118 8.92 -8.25 -1.12
N ALA A 119 9.53 -9.40 -0.81
CA ALA A 119 9.02 -10.36 0.17
C ALA A 119 8.88 -9.74 1.57
N LEU A 120 9.89 -9.00 2.06
CA LEU A 120 9.83 -8.28 3.33
C LEU A 120 8.70 -7.24 3.37
N SER A 121 8.48 -6.54 2.27
CA SER A 121 7.35 -5.61 2.12
C SER A 121 6.00 -6.33 2.26
N GLN A 122 5.85 -7.52 1.67
CA GLN A 122 4.63 -8.32 1.80
C GLN A 122 4.41 -8.78 3.25
N ILE A 123 5.44 -9.21 3.98
CA ILE A 123 5.33 -9.53 5.42
C ILE A 123 4.83 -8.31 6.21
N LYS A 124 5.41 -7.12 5.97
CA LYS A 124 4.98 -5.88 6.64
C LYS A 124 3.51 -5.56 6.35
N LYS A 125 3.08 -5.68 5.08
CA LYS A 125 1.69 -5.46 4.67
C LYS A 125 0.73 -6.48 5.29
N ALA A 126 1.16 -7.73 5.43
CA ALA A 126 0.35 -8.78 6.06
C ALA A 126 -0.03 -8.45 7.51
N ARG A 127 0.90 -7.85 8.26
CA ARG A 127 0.64 -7.38 9.63
C ARG A 127 0.00 -5.99 9.68
N GLY A 128 0.22 -5.13 8.67
CA GLY A 128 -0.36 -3.79 8.62
C GLY A 128 -1.89 -3.78 8.59
N LEU A 129 -2.49 -4.69 7.82
CA LEU A 129 -3.95 -4.88 7.74
C LEU A 129 -4.56 -5.26 9.09
N LYS A 130 -3.86 -6.08 9.88
CA LYS A 130 -4.29 -6.47 11.23
C LYS A 130 -4.67 -5.25 12.08
N LYS A 131 -3.86 -4.18 12.04
CA LYS A 131 -4.07 -2.99 12.89
C LYS A 131 -5.44 -2.33 12.65
N LYS A 132 -5.92 -2.28 11.41
CA LYS A 132 -7.23 -1.67 11.08
C LYS A 132 -8.37 -2.65 11.33
N ILE A 133 -8.19 -3.94 11.03
CA ILE A 133 -9.23 -4.96 11.23
C ILE A 133 -9.56 -5.14 12.74
N ILE A 134 -8.55 -5.18 13.61
CA ILE A 134 -8.75 -5.44 15.05
C ILE A 134 -9.09 -4.18 15.86
N ASN A 135 -8.84 -2.98 15.34
CA ASN A 135 -9.14 -1.71 16.01
C ASN A 135 -10.16 -0.91 15.19
N PRO A 136 -11.42 -1.38 15.12
CA PRO A 136 -12.45 -0.64 14.39
C PRO A 136 -12.69 0.73 15.04
N MET A 137 -12.83 1.76 14.20
CA MET A 137 -13.25 3.07 14.65
C MET A 137 -14.76 3.21 14.47
N ALA A 138 -15.42 3.85 15.44
CA ALA A 138 -16.85 4.13 15.36
C ALA A 138 -17.20 4.93 14.09
N LYS A 139 -18.42 4.72 13.57
CA LYS A 139 -18.94 5.46 12.40
C LYS A 139 -19.23 6.93 12.72
N GLU A 140 -19.55 7.23 13.97
CA GLU A 140 -19.65 8.59 14.44
C GLU A 140 -18.29 9.11 14.91
N ARG A 141 -17.87 10.24 14.33
CA ARG A 141 -16.64 10.93 14.74
C ARG A 141 -16.81 11.58 16.11
N LYS A 142 -15.86 11.32 17.02
CA LYS A 142 -15.79 12.00 18.32
C LYS A 142 -15.52 13.49 18.13
N SER A 143 -16.28 14.32 18.85
CA SER A 143 -16.05 15.77 18.91
C SER A 143 -14.88 16.13 19.83
N VAL A 144 -14.42 17.39 19.76
CA VAL A 144 -13.41 17.98 20.65
C VAL A 144 -13.73 17.75 22.14
N LEU A 145 -15.02 17.79 22.53
CA LEU A 145 -15.43 17.58 23.93
C LEU A 145 -14.99 16.22 24.49
N SER A 146 -14.87 15.21 23.63
CA SER A 146 -14.40 13.86 24.02
C SER A 146 -12.91 13.82 24.37
N PHE A 147 -12.18 14.89 24.08
CA PHE A 147 -10.75 15.06 24.36
C PHE A 147 -10.51 16.16 25.41
N CYS A 148 -11.57 16.62 26.06
CA CYS A 148 -11.50 17.56 27.16
C CYS A 148 -11.68 16.85 28.51
N TYR A 149 -10.89 17.25 29.50
CA TYR A 149 -10.91 16.72 30.85
C TYR A 149 -10.98 17.87 31.84
N VAL A 150 -11.62 17.65 32.99
CA VAL A 150 -11.87 18.68 34.00
C VAL A 150 -11.36 18.17 35.35
N ASN A 151 -10.71 19.03 36.13
CA ASN A 151 -10.33 18.66 37.50
C ASN A 151 -11.58 18.47 38.36
N TYR A 152 -11.64 17.38 39.13
CA TYR A 152 -12.78 17.04 39.97
C TYR A 152 -12.34 16.17 41.14
N ASN A 153 -12.65 16.58 42.37
CA ASN A 153 -12.36 15.88 43.63
C ASN A 153 -10.91 15.32 43.72
N GLY A 154 -9.90 16.16 43.46
CA GLY A 154 -8.49 15.76 43.53
C GLY A 154 -7.98 14.91 42.36
N SER A 155 -8.81 14.64 41.35
CA SER A 155 -8.44 13.93 40.13
C SER A 155 -8.95 14.66 38.88
N SER A 156 -9.06 13.97 37.75
CA SER A 156 -9.68 14.47 36.52
C SER A 156 -10.75 13.54 35.98
N ILE A 157 -11.80 14.10 35.39
CA ILE A 157 -12.87 13.35 34.71
C ILE A 157 -13.09 13.90 33.30
N ALA A 158 -13.66 13.09 32.40
CA ALA A 158 -14.04 13.54 31.07
C ALA A 158 -15.05 14.70 31.15
N LEU A 159 -14.90 15.72 30.30
CA LEU A 159 -15.78 16.89 30.27
C LEU A 159 -17.25 16.50 30.12
N ASN A 160 -17.56 15.55 29.23
CA ASN A 160 -18.94 15.09 29.04
C ASN A 160 -19.54 14.47 30.31
N LYS A 161 -18.72 13.87 31.18
CA LYS A 161 -19.16 13.36 32.48
C LYS A 161 -19.36 14.53 33.47
N PHE A 162 -18.44 15.48 33.50
CA PHE A 162 -18.55 16.69 34.32
C PHE A 162 -19.82 17.49 34.00
N LEU A 163 -20.08 17.78 32.72
CA LEU A 163 -21.27 18.52 32.29
C LEU A 163 -22.57 17.82 32.71
N LYS A 164 -22.61 16.48 32.66
CA LYS A 164 -23.78 15.70 33.12
C LYS A 164 -23.97 15.79 34.64
N ILE A 165 -22.92 15.63 35.42
CA ILE A 165 -22.98 15.68 36.90
C ILE A 165 -23.37 17.08 37.37
N SER A 166 -22.81 18.11 36.75
CA SER A 166 -23.10 19.51 37.07
C SER A 166 -24.38 20.04 36.43
N GLN A 167 -25.06 19.23 35.59
CA GLN A 167 -26.22 19.63 34.79
C GLN A 167 -25.96 20.87 33.91
N PHE A 168 -24.72 21.05 33.45
CA PHE A 168 -24.29 22.18 32.63
C PHE A 168 -24.49 21.90 31.14
N LYS A 169 -24.89 22.93 30.40
CA LYS A 169 -24.92 22.92 28.93
C LYS A 169 -23.61 23.51 28.41
N GLN A 170 -22.96 22.85 27.44
CA GLN A 170 -21.66 23.31 26.95
C GLN A 170 -21.75 24.69 26.27
N GLU A 171 -22.93 25.03 25.74
CA GLU A 171 -23.25 26.33 25.14
C GLU A 171 -23.16 27.47 26.18
N ASN A 172 -23.48 27.15 27.43
CA ASN A 172 -23.49 28.07 28.58
C ASN A 172 -22.16 28.07 29.35
N CYS A 173 -21.11 27.50 28.76
CA CYS A 173 -19.78 27.46 29.35
C CYS A 173 -18.85 28.52 28.73
N GLY A 174 -18.15 29.26 29.59
CA GLY A 174 -17.12 30.22 29.22
C GLY A 174 -15.73 29.64 29.49
N LEU A 175 -14.79 29.86 28.56
CA LEU A 175 -13.40 29.47 28.74
C LEU A 175 -12.48 30.68 28.65
N ILE A 176 -11.51 30.75 29.55
CA ILE A 176 -10.38 31.68 29.46
C ILE A 176 -9.07 30.89 29.45
N ASN A 177 -8.09 31.35 28.69
CA ASN A 177 -6.77 30.73 28.67
C ASN A 177 -6.04 30.98 30.01
N ILE A 178 -5.41 29.96 30.56
CA ILE A 178 -4.58 30.11 31.76
C ILE A 178 -3.13 30.34 31.32
N ALA A 179 -2.57 31.48 31.71
CA ALA A 179 -1.20 31.84 31.36
C ALA A 179 -0.21 30.76 31.83
N HIS A 180 0.82 30.51 31.02
CA HIS A 180 1.89 29.54 31.29
C HIS A 180 1.46 28.06 31.37
N MET A 181 0.18 27.73 31.21
CA MET A 181 -0.33 26.36 31.26
C MET A 181 -0.87 25.93 29.89
N LYS A 182 -0.07 25.22 29.11
CA LYS A 182 -0.42 24.81 27.73
C LYS A 182 -1.70 23.97 27.71
N ASN A 183 -2.65 24.38 26.87
CA ASN A 183 -3.96 23.73 26.69
C ASN A 183 -4.81 23.62 27.99
N MET A 184 -4.56 24.50 28.96
CA MET A 184 -5.36 24.60 30.19
C MET A 184 -6.20 25.87 30.17
N TYR A 185 -7.46 25.72 30.56
CA TYR A 185 -8.46 26.77 30.48
C TYR A 185 -9.24 26.86 31.79
N GLY A 186 -9.51 28.08 32.25
CA GLY A 186 -10.46 28.32 33.33
C GLY A 186 -11.87 28.13 32.77
N LEU A 187 -12.62 27.20 33.34
CA LEU A 187 -14.01 26.92 32.98
C LEU A 187 -14.94 27.71 33.89
N TYR A 188 -15.91 28.37 33.25
CA TYR A 188 -16.99 29.15 33.86
C TYR A 188 -18.33 28.66 33.31
N HIS A 189 -19.41 28.83 34.05
CA HIS A 189 -20.76 28.48 33.61
C HIS A 189 -21.77 29.52 34.08
N ALA A 190 -22.67 29.93 33.20
CA ALA A 190 -23.79 30.81 33.53
C ALA A 190 -24.88 30.66 32.46
N GLU A 191 -26.15 30.53 32.86
CA GLU A 191 -27.26 30.31 31.93
C GLU A 191 -27.67 31.57 31.15
N ASN A 192 -27.51 32.75 31.75
CA ASN A 192 -27.95 34.04 31.20
C ASN A 192 -26.80 34.97 30.78
N MET A 193 -25.60 34.43 30.54
CA MET A 193 -24.46 35.21 30.03
C MET A 193 -24.16 34.88 28.57
N ALA A 194 -23.65 35.87 27.84
CA ALA A 194 -23.20 35.72 26.45
C ALA A 194 -21.87 34.94 26.32
N TYR A 195 -21.78 33.76 26.94
CA TYR A 195 -20.67 32.84 26.71
C TYR A 195 -20.76 32.24 25.31
N LYS A 196 -19.60 31.94 24.73
CA LYS A 196 -19.48 31.41 23.37
C LYS A 196 -19.59 29.87 23.32
N GLY A 197 -19.81 29.23 24.46
CA GLY A 197 -19.73 27.79 24.63
C GLY A 197 -18.31 27.22 24.49
N ILE A 198 -18.16 25.94 24.78
CA ILE A 198 -16.87 25.23 24.64
C ILE A 198 -16.54 25.00 23.16
N ILE A 199 -17.53 24.62 22.35
CA ILE A 199 -17.40 24.45 20.89
C ILE A 199 -18.52 25.17 20.14
N LYS A 200 -18.26 25.56 18.89
CA LYS A 200 -19.29 26.18 18.02
C LYS A 200 -20.36 25.17 17.59
N ASN A 201 -19.92 23.98 17.21
CA ASN A 201 -20.76 22.89 16.71
C ASN A 201 -19.97 21.57 16.78
N LYS A 202 -20.63 20.44 16.50
CA LYS A 202 -20.04 19.09 16.56
C LYS A 202 -18.82 18.88 15.64
N GLN A 203 -18.67 19.69 14.59
CA GLN A 203 -17.57 19.60 13.61
C GLN A 203 -16.36 20.46 13.98
N ALA A 204 -16.43 21.24 15.06
CA ALA A 204 -15.34 22.10 15.49
C ALA A 204 -14.03 21.33 15.69
N SER A 205 -12.91 21.93 15.28
CA SER A 205 -11.57 21.38 15.45
C SER A 205 -10.85 21.89 16.71
N THR A 206 -11.43 22.90 17.38
CA THR A 206 -10.87 23.56 18.55
C THR A 206 -11.97 23.99 19.50
N ILE A 207 -11.59 24.29 20.74
CA ILE A 207 -12.44 24.97 21.72
C ILE A 207 -12.51 26.49 21.45
N ARG A 208 -13.46 27.18 22.09
CA ARG A 208 -13.66 28.63 22.01
C ARG A 208 -13.41 29.30 23.35
N LEU A 209 -12.76 30.46 23.32
CA LEU A 209 -12.66 31.34 24.48
C LEU A 209 -13.87 32.28 24.55
N SER A 210 -14.23 32.69 25.75
CA SER A 210 -15.30 33.65 26.04
C SER A 210 -14.76 34.86 26.79
N SER A 211 -15.43 35.99 26.66
CA SER A 211 -15.20 37.13 27.57
C SER A 211 -15.81 36.81 28.92
N ILE A 212 -15.00 36.84 29.98
CA ILE A 212 -15.44 36.50 31.35
C ILE A 212 -15.58 37.79 32.17
N PRO A 213 -16.76 38.10 32.72
CA PRO A 213 -16.96 39.28 33.56
C PRO A 213 -16.06 39.27 34.80
N LYS A 214 -15.65 40.46 35.25
CA LYS A 214 -14.88 40.62 36.48
C LYS A 214 -15.69 40.10 37.67
N GLY A 215 -15.07 39.26 38.51
CA GLY A 215 -15.74 38.65 39.67
C GLY A 215 -16.50 37.35 39.39
N ALA A 216 -16.55 36.89 38.12
CA ALA A 216 -17.10 35.57 37.84
C ALA A 216 -16.29 34.48 38.57
N LYS A 217 -16.99 33.50 39.16
CA LYS A 217 -16.35 32.39 39.87
C LYS A 217 -15.99 31.28 38.88
N GLN A 218 -14.71 30.92 38.84
CA GLN A 218 -14.26 29.76 38.08
C GLN A 218 -14.86 28.49 38.68
N VAL A 219 -15.47 27.64 37.85
CA VAL A 219 -16.07 26.38 38.29
C VAL A 219 -15.06 25.24 38.25
N ALA A 220 -14.12 25.24 37.30
CA ALA A 220 -13.08 24.23 37.19
C ALA A 220 -11.92 24.66 36.27
N LEU A 221 -10.87 23.84 36.22
CA LEU A 221 -9.81 23.82 35.22
C LEU A 221 -10.14 22.77 34.15
N LEU A 222 -10.11 23.17 32.88
CA LEU A 222 -10.33 22.30 31.73
C LEU A 222 -9.03 22.10 30.96
N TYR A 223 -8.64 20.84 30.78
CA TYR A 223 -7.59 20.40 29.87
C TYR A 223 -8.17 20.02 28.52
N PHE A 224 -7.59 20.54 27.44
CA PHE A 224 -7.86 20.03 26.10
C PHE A 224 -6.66 19.24 25.57
N ASN A 225 -6.82 17.93 25.38
CA ASN A 225 -5.82 17.10 24.72
C ASN A 225 -5.81 17.33 23.19
N LYS A 226 -5.30 18.50 22.78
CA LYS A 226 -5.25 18.95 21.38
C LYS A 226 -4.46 17.99 20.49
N ASP A 227 -3.34 17.48 20.99
CA ASP A 227 -2.46 16.57 20.25
C ASP A 227 -3.14 15.20 20.05
N GLY A 228 -3.80 14.68 21.10
CA GLY A 228 -4.61 13.47 21.03
C GLY A 228 -5.79 13.58 20.07
N TYR A 229 -6.50 14.72 20.07
CA TYR A 229 -7.59 14.96 19.12
C TYR A 229 -7.09 15.04 17.68
N SER A 230 -5.96 15.71 17.45
CA SER A 230 -5.35 15.84 16.13
C SER A 230 -4.92 14.46 15.58
N LYS A 231 -4.28 13.65 16.42
CA LYS A 231 -3.93 12.26 16.09
C LYS A 231 -5.18 11.42 15.78
N TYR A 232 -6.21 11.50 16.62
CA TYR A 232 -7.48 10.81 16.39
C TYR A 232 -8.12 11.19 15.05
N CYS A 233 -8.13 12.47 14.68
CA CYS A 233 -8.71 12.92 13.41
C CYS A 233 -7.96 12.34 12.20
N LYS A 234 -6.63 12.27 12.28
CA LYS A 234 -5.79 11.63 11.26
C LYS A 234 -6.12 10.14 11.17
N ASP A 235 -6.09 9.42 12.29
CA ASP A 235 -6.36 7.98 12.34
C ASP A 235 -7.78 7.66 11.86
N TYR A 236 -8.78 8.48 12.23
CA TYR A 236 -10.18 8.35 11.78
C TYR A 236 -10.31 8.48 10.27
N LYS A 237 -9.70 9.51 9.68
CA LYS A 237 -9.71 9.72 8.23
C LYS A 237 -9.04 8.55 7.52
N GLU A 238 -7.86 8.13 7.97
CA GLU A 238 -7.12 7.00 7.38
C GLU A 238 -7.87 5.66 7.52
N TYR A 239 -8.62 5.47 8.60
CA TYR A 239 -9.43 4.28 8.81
C TYR A 239 -10.62 4.25 7.84
N TRP A 240 -11.42 5.30 7.79
CA TRP A 240 -12.63 5.33 6.95
C TRP A 240 -12.31 5.38 5.46
N GLN A 241 -11.25 6.08 5.06
CA GLN A 241 -10.74 5.99 3.69
C GLN A 241 -10.28 4.56 3.34
N TRP A 242 -9.72 3.82 4.30
CA TRP A 242 -9.42 2.41 4.09
C TRP A 242 -10.69 1.55 4.01
N VAL A 243 -11.73 1.84 4.81
CA VAL A 243 -13.01 1.13 4.72
C VAL A 243 -13.66 1.33 3.35
N GLU A 244 -13.65 2.56 2.80
CA GLU A 244 -14.20 2.88 1.49
C GLU A 244 -13.45 2.18 0.33
N ASN A 245 -12.13 2.05 0.44
CA ASN A 245 -11.27 1.54 -0.63
C ASN A 245 -10.81 0.09 -0.41
N ARG A 246 -11.25 -0.60 0.65
CA ARG A 246 -10.80 -1.98 0.93
C ARG A 246 -11.39 -2.95 -0.09
N ASN A 247 -10.62 -3.98 -0.42
CA ASN A 247 -11.15 -5.14 -1.11
C ASN A 247 -11.96 -5.99 -0.12
N GLU A 248 -13.28 -6.06 -0.29
CA GLU A 248 -14.21 -6.75 0.62
C GLU A 248 -13.92 -8.24 0.71
N GLN A 249 -13.75 -8.92 -0.42
CA GLN A 249 -13.43 -10.35 -0.46
C GLN A 249 -12.15 -10.68 0.32
N ARG A 250 -11.14 -9.82 0.25
CA ARG A 250 -9.87 -9.95 0.99
C ARG A 250 -10.06 -9.73 2.49
N TYR A 251 -10.93 -8.80 2.87
CA TYR A 251 -11.32 -8.56 4.25
C TYR A 251 -12.08 -9.75 4.83
N GLU A 252 -13.09 -10.24 4.12
CA GLU A 252 -13.88 -11.42 4.51
C GLU A 252 -13.00 -12.64 4.70
N ASN A 253 -12.14 -12.97 3.74
CA ASN A 253 -11.20 -14.09 3.86
C ASN A 253 -10.35 -14.00 5.14
N THR A 254 -9.88 -12.79 5.48
CA THR A 254 -9.08 -12.57 6.69
C THR A 254 -9.88 -12.81 7.97
N GLN A 255 -11.16 -12.40 7.98
CA GLN A 255 -12.07 -12.65 9.08
C GLN A 255 -12.45 -14.13 9.19
N THR A 256 -12.78 -14.78 8.08
CA THR A 256 -13.21 -16.18 8.01
C THR A 256 -12.15 -17.13 8.57
N HIS A 257 -10.87 -16.93 8.23
CA HIS A 257 -9.83 -17.80 8.78
C HIS A 257 -9.39 -17.42 10.20
N GLY A 258 -9.81 -16.26 10.74
CA GLY A 258 -9.67 -15.87 12.16
C GLY A 258 -8.25 -15.62 12.69
N LYS A 259 -7.22 -15.70 11.82
CA LYS A 259 -5.80 -15.67 12.24
C LYS A 259 -5.16 -14.29 12.22
N ASN A 260 -5.95 -13.24 11.93
CA ASN A 260 -5.54 -11.84 12.06
C ASN A 260 -4.27 -11.46 11.26
N TYR A 261 -4.10 -12.01 10.05
CA TYR A 261 -3.06 -11.62 9.09
C TYR A 261 -3.58 -11.76 7.66
N ASP A 262 -2.96 -11.05 6.71
CA ASP A 262 -3.33 -11.19 5.30
C ASP A 262 -2.68 -12.40 4.63
N ALA A 263 -3.47 -13.43 4.34
CA ALA A 263 -3.01 -14.67 3.72
C ALA A 263 -2.47 -14.50 2.29
N LYS A 264 -3.02 -13.58 1.50
CA LYS A 264 -2.57 -13.30 0.11
C LYS A 264 -1.15 -12.74 0.12
N ASN A 265 -0.87 -11.76 0.98
CA ASN A 265 0.48 -11.21 1.14
C ASN A 265 1.47 -12.27 1.62
N MET A 266 1.09 -13.13 2.58
CA MET A 266 1.97 -14.21 3.03
C MET A 266 2.27 -15.21 1.91
N MET A 267 1.28 -15.61 1.11
CA MET A 267 1.51 -16.44 -0.07
C MET A 267 2.49 -15.77 -1.05
N HIS A 268 2.34 -14.46 -1.30
CA HIS A 268 3.28 -13.72 -2.15
C HIS A 268 4.70 -13.71 -1.59
N THR A 269 4.87 -13.59 -0.26
CA THR A 269 6.19 -13.71 0.40
C THR A 269 6.88 -15.02 0.02
N PHE A 270 6.22 -16.15 0.23
CA PHE A 270 6.82 -17.46 -0.07
C PHE A 270 7.13 -17.63 -1.55
N ARG A 271 6.21 -17.21 -2.42
CA ARG A 271 6.41 -17.23 -3.87
C ARG A 271 7.69 -16.48 -4.26
N LEU A 272 7.86 -15.25 -3.76
CA LEU A 272 9.02 -14.40 -4.07
C LEU A 272 10.32 -14.98 -3.56
N LEU A 273 10.35 -15.49 -2.33
CA LEU A 273 11.56 -16.08 -1.74
C LEU A 273 12.01 -17.33 -2.51
N GLN A 274 11.06 -18.19 -2.88
CA GLN A 274 11.37 -19.40 -3.64
C GLN A 274 11.79 -19.09 -5.07
N MET A 275 11.12 -18.15 -5.74
CA MET A 275 11.58 -17.64 -7.04
C MET A 275 13.00 -17.10 -6.97
N ALA A 276 13.37 -16.42 -5.88
CA ALA A 276 14.71 -15.89 -5.72
C ALA A 276 15.76 -17.03 -5.58
N ILE A 277 15.44 -18.09 -4.84
CA ILE A 277 16.30 -19.29 -4.73
C ILE A 277 16.46 -19.96 -6.11
N GLU A 278 15.36 -20.17 -6.83
CA GLU A 278 15.36 -20.74 -8.19
C GLU A 278 16.19 -19.90 -9.15
N ILE A 279 16.11 -18.57 -9.10
CA ILE A 279 16.96 -17.69 -9.92
C ILE A 279 18.43 -17.92 -9.60
N ALA A 280 18.80 -18.00 -8.32
CA ALA A 280 20.19 -18.19 -7.90
C ALA A 280 20.77 -19.53 -8.33
N GLN A 281 19.96 -20.60 -8.31
CA GLN A 281 20.38 -21.98 -8.59
C GLN A 281 20.24 -22.37 -10.06
N GLU A 282 19.14 -21.99 -10.70
CA GLU A 282 18.76 -22.45 -12.04
C GLU A 282 18.97 -21.38 -13.12
N LYS A 283 19.23 -20.12 -12.73
CA LYS A 283 19.35 -18.96 -13.64
C LYS A 283 18.10 -18.74 -14.48
N LYS A 284 16.93 -19.07 -13.93
CA LYS A 284 15.64 -18.98 -14.60
C LYS A 284 14.59 -18.37 -13.67
N VAL A 285 13.60 -17.71 -14.27
CA VAL A 285 12.43 -17.21 -13.54
C VAL A 285 11.27 -18.15 -13.80
N ASN A 286 10.98 -19.04 -12.84
CA ASN A 286 9.88 -19.98 -12.95
C ASN A 286 8.56 -19.32 -12.55
N VAL A 287 7.86 -18.73 -13.52
CA VAL A 287 6.58 -18.04 -13.30
C VAL A 287 5.49 -19.01 -12.84
N ARG A 288 5.30 -20.13 -13.55
CA ARG A 288 4.36 -21.17 -13.11
C ARG A 288 4.92 -21.88 -11.88
N ARG A 289 4.18 -21.86 -10.78
CA ARG A 289 4.71 -22.27 -9.47
C ARG A 289 4.62 -23.79 -9.28
N PRO A 290 5.74 -24.50 -9.08
CA PRO A 290 5.73 -25.95 -8.85
C PRO A 290 5.12 -26.31 -7.49
N ASN A 291 5.23 -25.41 -6.50
CA ASN A 291 4.75 -25.62 -5.14
C ASN A 291 3.32 -25.09 -4.90
N ARG A 292 2.46 -25.22 -5.91
CA ARG A 292 1.07 -24.71 -5.93
C ARG A 292 0.29 -25.03 -4.66
N ASP A 293 0.29 -26.29 -4.22
CA ASP A 293 -0.53 -26.74 -3.10
C ASP A 293 -0.14 -26.06 -1.79
N PHE A 294 1.15 -25.87 -1.56
CA PHE A 294 1.63 -25.12 -0.39
C PHE A 294 1.15 -23.67 -0.44
N LEU A 295 1.32 -22.99 -1.58
CA LEU A 295 0.91 -21.59 -1.74
C LEU A 295 -0.61 -21.41 -1.54
N LEU A 296 -1.42 -22.34 -2.03
CA LEU A 296 -2.87 -22.31 -1.82
C LEU A 296 -3.27 -22.62 -0.37
N LYS A 297 -2.58 -23.53 0.33
CA LYS A 297 -2.78 -23.74 1.77
C LYS A 297 -2.46 -22.49 2.58
N VAL A 298 -1.41 -21.75 2.22
CA VAL A 298 -1.10 -20.44 2.80
C VAL A 298 -2.22 -19.44 2.51
N LYS A 299 -2.65 -19.31 1.25
CA LYS A 299 -3.74 -18.40 0.83
C LYS A 299 -5.07 -18.71 1.54
N ALA A 300 -5.35 -19.99 1.80
CA ALA A 300 -6.53 -20.46 2.52
C ALA A 300 -6.41 -20.30 4.05
N GLY A 301 -5.33 -19.70 4.56
CA GLY A 301 -5.15 -19.46 5.99
C GLY A 301 -4.95 -20.72 6.82
N LYS A 302 -4.46 -21.83 6.25
CA LYS A 302 -4.26 -23.11 6.98
C LYS A 302 -3.20 -23.03 8.09
N TYR A 303 -2.27 -22.09 8.02
CA TYR A 303 -1.14 -21.96 8.94
C TYR A 303 -1.28 -20.80 9.93
N GLN A 304 -0.59 -20.89 11.07
CA GLN A 304 -0.50 -19.77 12.01
C GLN A 304 0.50 -18.71 11.52
N TYR A 305 0.29 -17.46 11.90
CA TYR A 305 1.19 -16.37 11.46
C TYR A 305 2.63 -16.60 11.90
N GLN A 306 2.85 -17.03 13.15
CA GLN A 306 4.19 -17.25 13.68
C GLN A 306 4.90 -18.40 12.97
N GLU A 307 4.17 -19.47 12.66
CA GLU A 307 4.69 -20.59 11.87
C GLU A 307 5.16 -20.12 10.48
N LEU A 308 4.34 -19.32 9.79
CA LEU A 308 4.72 -18.76 8.49
C LEU A 308 5.90 -17.80 8.59
N LEU A 309 6.01 -17.03 9.67
CA LEU A 309 7.13 -16.11 9.87
C LEU A 309 8.44 -16.86 10.07
N SER A 310 8.46 -17.88 10.93
CA SER A 310 9.64 -18.74 11.13
C SER A 310 10.05 -19.43 9.82
N LYS A 311 9.08 -19.95 9.07
CA LYS A 311 9.36 -20.57 7.77
C LYS A 311 9.90 -19.58 6.74
N ALA A 312 9.35 -18.37 6.67
CA ALA A 312 9.84 -17.33 5.76
C ALA A 312 11.26 -16.89 6.10
N GLN A 313 11.61 -16.80 7.40
CA GLN A 313 12.97 -16.49 7.85
C GLN A 313 13.97 -17.58 7.45
N SER A 314 13.60 -18.86 7.59
CA SER A 314 14.44 -19.98 7.17
C SER A 314 14.68 -19.97 5.65
N ILE A 315 13.64 -19.78 4.83
CA ILE A 315 13.78 -19.68 3.37
C ILE A 315 14.58 -18.43 2.97
N GLN A 316 14.46 -17.33 3.73
CA GLN A 316 15.28 -16.14 3.49
C GLN A 316 16.78 -16.44 3.69
N GLN A 317 17.15 -17.21 4.72
CA GLN A 317 18.54 -17.64 4.91
C GLN A 317 19.02 -18.56 3.79
N GLU A 318 18.18 -19.49 3.34
CA GLU A 318 18.46 -20.35 2.17
C GLU A 318 18.69 -19.52 0.91
N MET A 319 17.85 -18.51 0.66
CA MET A 319 18.03 -17.55 -0.43
C MET A 319 19.36 -16.82 -0.32
N GLU A 320 19.74 -16.37 0.87
CA GLU A 320 21.03 -15.70 1.08
C GLU A 320 22.21 -16.60 0.74
N GLN A 321 22.16 -17.88 1.13
CA GLN A 321 23.18 -18.89 0.82
C GLN A 321 23.23 -19.21 -0.68
N ALA A 322 22.07 -19.40 -1.32
CA ALA A 322 22.00 -19.70 -2.75
C ALA A 322 22.64 -18.58 -3.60
N PHE A 323 22.41 -17.31 -3.27
CA PHE A 323 23.06 -16.20 -3.98
C PHE A 323 24.54 -16.02 -3.63
N ALA A 324 24.98 -16.49 -2.46
CA ALA A 324 26.40 -16.46 -2.09
C ALA A 324 27.23 -17.41 -2.98
N THR A 325 26.69 -18.59 -3.29
CA THR A 325 27.36 -19.61 -4.14
C THR A 325 27.04 -19.49 -5.62
N SER A 326 26.04 -18.68 -6.01
CA SER A 326 25.69 -18.45 -7.41
C SER A 326 26.83 -17.79 -8.21
N ASP A 327 26.95 -18.13 -9.49
CA ASP A 327 27.89 -17.57 -10.46
C ASP A 327 27.27 -16.47 -11.33
N LEU A 328 26.03 -16.05 -11.05
CA LEU A 328 25.42 -14.87 -11.66
C LEU A 328 26.30 -13.63 -11.47
N ALA A 329 26.32 -12.74 -12.48
CA ALA A 329 26.94 -11.43 -12.36
C ALA A 329 26.34 -10.64 -11.19
N ASN A 330 27.09 -9.71 -10.60
CA ASN A 330 26.61 -8.90 -9.47
C ASN A 330 25.43 -8.00 -9.86
N THR A 331 25.47 -7.44 -11.06
CA THR A 331 24.44 -6.59 -11.65
C THR A 331 24.30 -6.87 -13.14
N PRO A 332 23.17 -6.53 -13.78
CA PRO A 332 23.04 -6.63 -15.23
C PRO A 332 23.98 -5.64 -15.92
N ASP A 333 24.44 -5.99 -17.12
CA ASP A 333 25.29 -5.13 -17.94
C ASP A 333 24.43 -4.01 -18.57
N LYS A 334 24.48 -2.83 -17.97
CA LYS A 334 23.63 -1.70 -18.36
C LYS A 334 23.92 -1.20 -19.77
N ASP A 335 25.17 -1.22 -20.19
CA ASP A 335 25.56 -0.71 -21.51
C ASP A 335 25.04 -1.65 -22.60
N LYS A 336 25.14 -2.97 -22.40
CA LYS A 336 24.53 -3.95 -23.31
C LYS A 336 23.01 -3.84 -23.36
N ILE A 337 22.35 -3.65 -22.21
CA ILE A 337 20.89 -3.48 -22.16
C ILE A 337 20.49 -2.19 -22.90
N ASN A 338 21.24 -1.10 -22.72
CA ASN A 338 20.99 0.17 -23.40
C ASN A 338 21.18 0.04 -24.92
N GLU A 339 22.27 -0.58 -25.37
CA GLU A 339 22.52 -0.85 -26.78
C GLU A 339 21.42 -1.72 -27.40
N LEU A 340 20.99 -2.79 -26.70
CA LEU A 340 19.89 -3.64 -27.14
C LEU A 340 18.57 -2.85 -27.23
N THR A 341 18.31 -1.97 -26.27
CA THR A 341 17.13 -1.09 -26.26
C THR A 341 17.12 -0.18 -27.48
N TYR A 342 18.25 0.46 -27.79
CA TYR A 342 18.40 1.28 -28.99
C TYR A 342 18.12 0.46 -30.26
N LYS A 343 18.82 -0.69 -30.44
CA LYS A 343 18.71 -1.52 -31.64
C LYS A 343 17.30 -2.01 -31.89
N ILE A 344 16.59 -2.46 -30.84
CA ILE A 344 15.21 -2.94 -30.99
C ILE A 344 14.28 -1.78 -31.36
N ARG A 345 14.39 -0.63 -30.70
CA ARG A 345 13.56 0.55 -31.00
C ARG A 345 13.80 1.07 -32.41
N GLU A 346 15.06 1.17 -32.82
CA GLU A 346 15.44 1.55 -34.18
C GLU A 346 14.81 0.60 -35.21
N ARG A 347 14.87 -0.71 -35.00
CA ARG A 347 14.22 -1.68 -35.89
C ARG A 347 12.72 -1.46 -36.01
N PHE A 348 12.02 -1.19 -34.91
CA PHE A 348 10.60 -0.86 -34.97
C PHE A 348 10.34 0.41 -35.77
N TYR A 349 11.09 1.49 -35.51
CA TYR A 349 10.91 2.76 -36.23
C TYR A 349 11.30 2.71 -37.70
N SER A 350 12.17 1.77 -38.09
CA SER A 350 12.56 1.56 -39.48
C SER A 350 11.56 0.71 -40.28
N GLN A 351 10.67 -0.04 -39.60
CA GLN A 351 9.61 -0.81 -40.25
C GLN A 351 8.32 0.00 -40.48
N VAL A 352 8.16 1.10 -39.76
CA VAL A 352 7.03 2.03 -39.93
C VAL A 352 7.43 3.05 -40.99
N ILE A 353 7.32 2.66 -42.28
CA ILE A 353 7.32 3.57 -43.44
C ILE A 353 5.92 3.57 -44.04
#